data_AF-A0A967QB79-F1
#
_entry.id   AF-A0A967QB79-F1
#
_cell.length_a   1.000
_cell.length_b   1.000
_cell.length_c   1.000
_cell.angle_alpha   90.00
_cell.angle_beta   90.00
_cell.angle_gamma   90.00
#
_symmetry.space_group_name_H-M   'P 1'
#
loop_
_entity.id
_entity.type
_entity.pdbx_description
1 polymer ?
#
loop_
_entity_poly.entity_id
_entity_poly.type
_entity_poly.pdbx_seq_one_letter_code
_entity_poly.pdbx_strand_id
1 'polypeptide(L)' 'MTHLPQIAALGSGHLRVVKHAQEGQTYTTAETLDDEAKVQEVARLLSGVEITPHSLASAAEMVSRGREESA' A
#
# COMPACT_ATOMS: atom_id res chain seq x y z
N MET A 1 4.94 -3.44 -11.00
CA MET A 1 5.32 -2.98 -9.64
C MET A 1 5.29 -1.45 -9.69
N THR A 2 4.48 -0.81 -8.83
CA THR A 2 4.29 0.65 -8.83
C THR A 2 4.62 1.22 -7.46
N HIS A 3 5.18 2.43 -7.44
CA HIS A 3 5.38 3.24 -6.24
C HIS A 3 4.42 4.43 -6.18
N LEU A 4 3.54 4.58 -7.19
CA LEU A 4 2.59 5.68 -7.24
C LEU A 4 1.36 5.35 -6.39
N PRO A 5 1.01 6.19 -5.40
CA PRO A 5 -0.11 5.93 -4.50
C PRO A 5 -1.45 5.90 -5.24
N GLN A 6 -1.63 6.69 -6.31
CA GLN A 6 -2.89 6.67 -7.07
C GLN A 6 -3.11 5.33 -7.77
N ILE A 7 -2.06 4.80 -8.43
CA ILE A 7 -2.14 3.50 -9.10
C ILE A 7 -2.31 2.37 -8.07
N ALA A 8 -1.64 2.50 -6.92
CA ALA A 8 -1.79 1.59 -5.79
C ALA A 8 -3.16 1.70 -5.10
N ALA A 9 -3.90 2.79 -5.23
CA ALA A 9 -5.25 2.86 -4.67
C ALA A 9 -6.27 2.13 -5.56
N LEU A 10 -6.11 2.23 -6.89
CA LEU A 10 -7.06 1.72 -7.89
C LEU A 10 -6.95 0.22 -8.19
N GLY A 11 -5.87 -0.46 -7.75
CA GLY A 11 -5.68 -1.88 -8.04
C GLY A 11 -6.66 -2.79 -7.28
N SER A 12 -7.34 -3.70 -7.99
CA SER A 12 -8.32 -4.64 -7.40
C SER A 12 -7.67 -5.72 -6.51
N GLY A 13 -6.39 -6.06 -6.77
CA GLY A 13 -5.60 -6.96 -5.96
C GLY A 13 -4.28 -6.31 -5.54
N HIS A 14 -3.93 -6.36 -4.26
CA HIS A 14 -2.73 -5.75 -3.73
C HIS A 14 -1.78 -6.78 -3.13
N LEU A 15 -0.59 -6.87 -3.73
CA LEU A 15 0.53 -7.62 -3.18
C LEU A 15 1.58 -6.64 -2.67
N ARG A 16 1.94 -6.73 -1.40
CA ARG A 16 3.12 -6.05 -0.86
C ARG A 16 4.31 -6.96 -1.00
N VAL A 17 5.34 -6.47 -1.67
CA VAL A 17 6.62 -7.19 -1.80
C VAL A 17 7.60 -6.57 -0.81
N VAL A 18 7.99 -7.33 0.21
CA VAL A 18 8.92 -6.88 1.24
C VAL A 18 10.21 -7.67 1.15
N LYS A 19 11.34 -6.97 1.26
CA LYS A 19 12.65 -7.59 1.45
C LYS A 19 13.05 -7.49 2.90
N HIS A 20 13.48 -8.59 3.49
CA HIS A 20 14.05 -8.63 4.82
C HIS A 20 15.36 -9.40 4.80
N ALA A 21 16.33 -8.94 5.60
CA ALA A 21 17.62 -9.59 5.76
C ALA A 21 17.60 -10.40 7.06
N GLN A 22 17.91 -11.69 6.98
CA GLN A 22 18.04 -12.59 8.12
C GLN A 22 19.30 -13.43 7.95
N GLU A 23 20.16 -13.46 8.98
CA GLU A 23 21.40 -14.25 9.00
C GLU A 23 22.32 -14.01 7.79
N GLY A 24 22.43 -12.75 7.34
CA GLY A 24 23.25 -12.38 6.18
C GLY A 24 22.65 -12.75 4.83
N GLN A 25 21.46 -13.33 4.79
CA GLN A 25 20.73 -13.66 3.56
C GLN A 25 19.53 -12.73 3.38
N THR A 26 19.25 -12.35 2.13
CA THR A 26 18.10 -11.49 1.79
C THR A 26 16.96 -12.35 1.28
N TYR A 27 15.82 -12.26 1.96
CA TYR A 27 14.58 -12.92 1.59
C TYR A 27 13.60 -11.91 1.00
N THR A 28 12.82 -12.36 0.02
CA THR A 28 11.75 -11.56 -0.58
C THR A 28 10.44 -12.29 -0.36
N THR A 29 9.48 -11.64 0.29
CA THR A 29 8.12 -12.15 0.48
C THR A 29 7.13 -11.31 -0.28
N ALA A 30 6.08 -11.95 -0.79
CA ALA A 30 4.91 -11.29 -1.34
C ALA A 30 3.72 -11.69 -0.48
N GLU A 31 2.99 -10.71 0.04
CA GLU A 31 1.80 -10.92 0.86
C GLU A 31 0.61 -10.17 0.26
N THR A 32 -0.57 -10.78 0.33
CA THR A 32 -1.81 -10.09 -0.04
C THR A 32 -2.18 -9.11 1.05
N LEU A 33 -2.49 -7.87 0.65
CA LEU A 33 -2.98 -6.86 1.57
C LEU A 33 -4.50 -6.90 1.61
N ASP A 34 -5.06 -6.90 2.82
CA ASP A 34 -6.45 -6.53 3.06
C ASP A 34 -6.63 -5.01 2.91
N ASP A 35 -7.85 -4.52 3.08
CA ASP A 35 -8.17 -3.11 2.87
C ASP A 35 -7.40 -2.20 3.84
N GLU A 36 -7.28 -2.59 5.11
CA GLU A 36 -6.58 -1.79 6.12
C GLU A 36 -5.09 -1.71 5.82
N ALA A 37 -4.47 -2.85 5.49
CA ALA A 37 -3.07 -2.90 5.11
C ALA A 37 -2.80 -2.18 3.78
N LYS A 38 -3.77 -2.19 2.85
CA LYS A 38 -3.70 -1.40 1.62
C LYS A 38 -3.75 0.10 1.89
N VAL A 39 -4.62 0.57 2.79
CA VAL A 39 -4.65 1.98 3.21
C VAL A 39 -3.33 2.40 3.84
N GLN A 40 -2.76 1.58 4.72
CA GLN A 40 -1.45 1.85 5.33
C GLN A 40 -0.34 1.95 4.28
N GLU A 41 -0.31 1.06 3.31
CA GLU A 41 0.70 1.09 2.25
C GLU A 41 0.52 2.31 1.33
N VAL A 42 -0.71 2.65 0.96
CA VAL A 42 -0.99 3.86 0.18
C VAL A 42 -0.62 5.12 0.96
N ALA A 43 -0.91 5.17 2.26
CA ALA A 43 -0.52 6.28 3.13
C ALA A 43 1.02 6.41 3.22
N ARG A 44 1.73 5.28 3.33
CA ARG A 44 3.18 5.21 3.31
C ARG A 44 3.75 5.74 1.99
N LEU A 45 3.13 5.38 0.86
CA LEU A 45 3.53 5.87 -0.47
C LEU A 45 3.22 7.37 -0.65
N LEU A 46 2.13 7.89 -0.05
CA LEU A 46 1.79 9.31 -0.07
C LEU A 46 2.75 10.16 0.75
N SER A 47 3.08 9.70 1.96
CA SER A 47 3.77 10.55 2.94
C SER A 47 5.30 10.44 2.89
N GLY A 48 5.82 9.39 2.25
CA GLY A 48 7.24 9.21 1.91
C GLY A 48 8.16 8.91 3.11
N VAL A 49 8.04 9.66 4.21
CA VAL A 49 8.92 9.59 5.38
C VAL A 49 8.16 9.27 6.67
N GLU A 50 6.99 9.87 6.89
CA GLU A 50 6.22 9.69 8.12
C GLU A 50 4.72 9.62 7.83
N ILE A 51 4.04 8.60 8.36
CA ILE A 51 2.59 8.47 8.20
C ILE A 51 1.91 9.42 9.20
N THR A 52 1.05 10.30 8.70
CA THR A 52 0.27 11.24 9.51
C THR A 52 -1.21 10.88 9.48
N PRO A 53 -2.03 11.38 10.43
CA PRO A 53 -3.47 11.20 10.37
C PRO A 53 -4.09 11.71 9.06
N HIS A 54 -3.55 12.79 8.49
CA HIS A 54 -4.01 13.34 7.21
C HIS A 54 -3.67 12.43 6.02
N SER A 55 -2.47 11.84 5.99
CA SER A 55 -2.11 10.92 4.91
C SER A 55 -2.89 9.62 4.99
N LEU A 56 -3.24 9.15 6.20
CA LEU A 56 -4.14 8.01 6.37
C LEU A 56 -5.55 8.31 5.88
N ALA A 57 -6.12 9.46 6.24
CA ALA A 57 -7.45 9.86 5.79
C ALA A 57 -7.51 9.96 4.26
N SER A 58 -6.51 10.59 3.64
CA SER A 58 -6.44 10.70 2.18
C SER A 58 -6.25 9.33 1.51
N ALA A 59 -5.42 8.45 2.07
CA ALA A 59 -5.25 7.09 1.57
C ALA A 59 -6.54 6.27 1.64
N ALA A 60 -7.27 6.37 2.74
CA ALA A 60 -8.56 5.68 2.92
C ALA A 60 -9.58 6.11 1.86
N GLU A 61 -9.67 7.42 1.60
CA GLU A 61 -10.55 7.95 0.55
C GLU A 61 -10.18 7.40 -0.83
N MET A 62 -8.89 7.42 -1.20
CA MET A 62 -8.46 6.90 -2.50
C MET A 62 -8.72 5.39 -2.65
N VAL A 63 -8.48 4.59 -1.61
CA VAL A 63 -8.72 3.15 -1.66
C VAL A 63 -10.21 2.84 -1.78
N SER A 64 -11.07 3.58 -1.06
CA SER A 64 -12.53 3.47 -1.17
C SER A 64 -12.99 3.76 -2.60
N ARG A 65 -12.52 4.87 -3.19
CA ARG A 65 -12.86 5.25 -4.56
C ARG A 65 -12.40 4.23 -5.59
N GLY A 66 -11.19 3.68 -5.43
CA GLY A 66 -10.68 2.64 -6.33
C GLY A 66 -11.49 1.34 -6.29
N ARG A 67 -12.13 1.02 -5.16
CA ARG A 67 -13.07 -0.09 -5.07
C ARG A 67 -14.39 0.19 -5.77
N GLU A 68 -14.94 1.40 -5.62
CA GLU A 68 -16.17 1.82 -6.30
C GLU A 68 -16.02 1.81 -7.83
N GLU A 69 -14.86 2.21 -8.34
CA GLU A 69 -14.57 2.19 -9.78
C GLU A 69 -14.31 0.77 -10.35
N SER A 70 -14.02 -0.21 -9.48
CA SER A 70 -13.72 -1.60 -9.87
C SER A 70 -14.90 -2.56 -9.68
N ALA A 71 -16.03 -2.08 -9.15
CA ALA A 71 -17.25 -2.85 -8.87
C ALA A 71 -18.27 -2.73 -10.03
#